data_AF-A0A370AQ35-F1
#
_entry.id   AF-A0A370AQ35-F1
#
_cell.length_a   1.000
_cell.length_b   1.000
_cell.length_c   1.000
_cell.angle_alpha   90.00
_cell.angle_beta   90.00
_cell.angle_gamma   90.00
#
_symmetry.space_group_name_H-M   'P 1'
#
loop_
_entity.id
_entity.type
_entity.pdbx_description
1 polymer ?
#
loop_
_entity_poly.entity_id
_entity_poly.type
_entity_poly.pdbx_seq_one_letter_code
_entity_poly.pdbx_strand_id
1 'polypeptide(L)'
;MSRQDSYSYIHKLHTLFIPRTPSAALQAARADILPIEAFIYKSTALNPILKKPYNLDEIEWLLSKRNRDLETNLILKTVLSEISRYEDKEIALFAAESLNAIEKDYNSKLMDLKDKIKEKNKAADKAKAAEIYYQMALLNSDESTLSNFYMKEAYLMLTGMENDDIENADNRILLIKVLLNLKLYDQAEQLLPEHKESRLLRLEIAYSKKSLAKVQNILEDMREDSERSEEEQKVLNFWSGSHD
;
A
#
# COMPACT_ATOMS: atom_id res chain seq x y z
N MET A 1 -48.54 -5.00 -10.68
CA MET A 1 -47.60 -6.02 -10.14
C MET A 1 -46.24 -5.38 -10.08
N SER A 2 -45.72 -5.16 -8.87
CA SER A 2 -44.41 -4.54 -8.66
C SER A 2 -43.34 -5.46 -9.26
N ARG A 3 -42.45 -4.91 -10.12
CA ARG A 3 -41.25 -5.62 -10.56
C ARG A 3 -40.38 -5.84 -9.32
N GLN A 4 -40.55 -6.97 -8.64
CA GLN A 4 -39.57 -7.42 -7.66
C GLN A 4 -38.27 -7.61 -8.41
N ASP A 5 -37.21 -6.99 -7.90
CA ASP A 5 -35.88 -7.07 -8.46
C ASP A 5 -35.44 -8.54 -8.49
N SER A 6 -35.35 -9.11 -9.69
CA SER A 6 -35.03 -10.51 -9.94
C SER A 6 -33.70 -10.94 -9.32
N TYR A 7 -32.80 -9.98 -9.04
CA TYR A 7 -31.50 -10.20 -8.44
C TYR A 7 -31.48 -10.02 -6.91
N SER A 8 -32.62 -9.73 -6.28
CA SER A 8 -32.72 -9.60 -4.82
C SER A 8 -32.25 -10.84 -4.04
N TYR A 9 -32.31 -12.03 -4.66
CA TYR A 9 -31.70 -13.26 -4.12
C TYR A 9 -30.20 -13.10 -3.86
N ILE A 10 -29.46 -12.51 -4.80
CA ILE A 10 -28.00 -12.33 -4.70
C ILE A 10 -27.67 -11.39 -3.54
N HIS A 11 -28.45 -10.33 -3.35
CA HIS A 11 -28.28 -9.40 -2.23
C HIS A 11 -28.64 -10.00 -0.87
N LYS A 12 -29.46 -11.06 -0.84
CA LYS A 12 -29.97 -11.71 0.38
C LYS A 12 -29.38 -13.10 0.63
N LEU A 13 -28.28 -13.46 -0.05
CA LEU A 13 -27.63 -14.78 0.05
C LEU A 13 -27.38 -15.24 1.50
N HIS A 14 -27.08 -14.31 2.41
CA HIS A 14 -26.83 -14.59 3.83
C HIS A 14 -28.08 -14.98 4.64
N THR A 15 -29.28 -14.71 4.11
CA THR A 15 -30.56 -15.00 4.79
C THR A 15 -31.36 -16.13 4.15
N LEU A 16 -30.96 -16.58 2.96
CA LEU A 16 -31.69 -17.55 2.16
C LEU A 16 -30.93 -18.87 2.05
N PHE A 17 -31.66 -19.93 1.77
CA PHE A 17 -31.10 -21.25 1.51
C PHE A 17 -30.09 -21.19 0.35
N ILE A 18 -28.85 -21.65 0.60
CA ILE A 18 -27.76 -21.68 -0.40
C ILE A 18 -27.55 -23.12 -0.88
N PRO A 19 -27.99 -23.48 -2.10
CA PRO A 19 -27.77 -24.81 -2.66
C PRO A 19 -26.26 -25.05 -2.91
N ARG A 20 -25.80 -26.28 -2.60
CA ARG A 20 -24.37 -26.65 -2.72
C ARG A 20 -23.92 -26.90 -4.16
N THR A 21 -24.83 -27.27 -5.06
CA THR A 21 -24.51 -27.60 -6.46
C THR A 21 -25.47 -26.90 -7.43
N PRO A 22 -25.05 -26.67 -8.70
CA PRO A 22 -25.94 -26.16 -9.73
C PRO A 22 -27.18 -27.04 -9.93
N SER A 23 -27.01 -28.37 -9.86
CA SER A 23 -28.13 -29.31 -9.97
C SER A 23 -29.16 -29.14 -8.86
N ALA A 24 -28.71 -28.97 -7.61
CA ALA A 24 -29.60 -28.68 -6.48
C ALA A 24 -30.27 -27.31 -6.61
N ALA A 25 -29.57 -26.30 -7.11
CA ALA A 25 -30.13 -24.97 -7.38
C ALA A 25 -31.24 -25.03 -8.45
N LEU A 26 -31.04 -25.83 -9.51
CA LEU A 26 -32.05 -26.03 -10.55
C LEU A 26 -33.28 -26.77 -10.01
N GLN A 27 -33.10 -27.79 -9.17
CA GLN A 27 -34.22 -28.51 -8.56
C GLN A 27 -35.02 -27.61 -7.62
N ALA A 28 -34.34 -26.79 -6.81
CA ALA A 28 -34.99 -25.82 -5.93
C ALA A 28 -35.76 -24.74 -6.73
N ALA A 29 -35.21 -24.29 -7.86
CA ALA A 29 -35.88 -23.36 -8.75
C ALA A 29 -37.12 -23.97 -9.42
N ARG A 30 -37.05 -25.24 -9.84
CA ARG A 30 -38.21 -25.97 -10.39
C ARG A 30 -39.31 -26.22 -9.36
N ALA A 31 -38.98 -26.25 -8.09
CA ALA A 31 -39.92 -26.42 -6.99
C ALA A 31 -40.45 -25.07 -6.44
N ASP A 32 -40.17 -23.95 -7.12
CA ASP A 32 -40.52 -22.58 -6.69
C ASP A 32 -39.99 -22.20 -5.28
N ILE A 33 -38.95 -22.90 -4.79
CA ILE A 33 -38.30 -22.61 -3.50
C ILE A 33 -37.31 -21.45 -3.66
N LEU A 34 -36.65 -21.37 -4.82
CA LEU A 34 -35.67 -20.34 -5.16
C LEU A 34 -35.96 -19.74 -6.55
N PRO A 35 -35.55 -18.49 -6.82
CA PRO A 35 -35.65 -17.93 -8.16
C PRO A 35 -34.62 -18.57 -9.11
N ILE A 36 -34.90 -18.55 -10.42
CA ILE A 36 -34.04 -19.18 -11.45
C ILE A 36 -32.64 -18.56 -11.49
N GLU A 37 -32.51 -17.32 -11.06
CA GLU A 37 -31.27 -16.57 -10.88
C GLU A 37 -30.32 -17.27 -9.89
N ALA A 38 -30.82 -18.05 -8.92
CA ALA A 38 -29.99 -18.87 -8.03
C ALA A 38 -29.27 -19.99 -8.79
N PHE A 39 -29.92 -20.58 -9.79
CA PHE A 39 -29.30 -21.56 -10.68
C PHE A 39 -28.28 -20.90 -11.60
N ILE A 40 -28.61 -19.76 -12.20
CA ILE A 40 -27.67 -18.99 -13.04
C ILE A 40 -26.41 -18.65 -12.23
N TYR A 41 -26.60 -18.06 -11.04
CA TYR A 41 -25.54 -17.72 -10.10
C TYR A 41 -24.62 -18.90 -9.74
N LYS A 42 -25.18 -20.11 -9.54
CA LYS A 42 -24.38 -21.30 -9.22
C LYS A 42 -23.76 -21.99 -10.44
N SER A 43 -24.40 -21.92 -11.60
CA SER A 43 -23.97 -22.63 -12.81
C SER A 43 -22.88 -21.88 -13.57
N THR A 44 -22.87 -20.55 -13.51
CA THR A 44 -21.76 -19.75 -14.02
C THR A 44 -20.66 -19.74 -12.95
N ALA A 45 -19.49 -20.32 -13.24
CA ALA A 45 -18.28 -20.23 -12.40
C ALA A 45 -17.69 -18.80 -12.32
N LEU A 46 -18.53 -17.78 -12.52
CA LEU A 46 -18.21 -16.40 -12.27
C LEU A 46 -18.30 -16.22 -10.76
N ASN A 47 -17.15 -16.09 -10.10
CA ASN A 47 -17.14 -15.49 -8.78
C ASN A 47 -17.95 -14.19 -8.88
N PRO A 48 -18.98 -14.01 -8.03
CA PRO A 48 -19.88 -12.88 -8.17
C PRO A 48 -19.04 -11.61 -8.16
N ILE A 49 -19.36 -10.64 -9.00
CA ILE A 49 -18.78 -9.28 -8.94
C ILE A 49 -18.86 -8.71 -7.50
N LEU A 50 -19.80 -9.21 -6.71
CA LEU A 50 -20.05 -8.86 -5.32
C LEU A 50 -19.17 -9.57 -4.28
N LYS A 51 -18.50 -10.67 -4.62
CA LYS A 51 -17.57 -11.39 -3.72
C LYS A 51 -16.15 -10.98 -4.08
N LYS A 52 -15.45 -10.33 -3.14
CA LYS A 52 -14.05 -9.93 -3.37
C LYS A 52 -13.20 -11.19 -3.62
N PRO A 53 -12.41 -11.24 -4.70
CA PRO A 53 -11.80 -12.46 -5.21
C PRO A 53 -10.45 -12.75 -4.53
N TYR A 54 -10.37 -12.65 -3.21
CA TYR A 54 -9.10 -12.95 -2.53
C TYR A 54 -8.86 -14.47 -2.55
N ASN A 55 -7.84 -14.88 -3.28
CA ASN A 55 -7.36 -16.26 -3.27
C ASN A 55 -6.43 -16.43 -2.05
N LEU A 56 -6.94 -17.08 -0.99
CA LEU A 56 -6.19 -17.27 0.25
C LEU A 56 -4.92 -18.10 0.03
N ASP A 57 -4.95 -19.08 -0.87
CA ASP A 57 -3.79 -19.92 -1.20
C ASP A 57 -2.66 -19.09 -1.85
N GLU A 58 -3.02 -18.13 -2.71
CA GLU A 58 -2.05 -17.20 -3.31
C GLU A 58 -1.49 -16.23 -2.26
N ILE A 59 -2.33 -15.74 -1.35
CA ILE A 59 -1.90 -14.87 -0.25
C ILE A 59 -0.92 -15.61 0.66
N GLU A 60 -1.23 -16.85 1.06
CA GLU A 60 -0.34 -17.69 1.86
C GLU A 60 0.99 -17.97 1.14
N TRP A 61 0.93 -18.29 -0.16
CA TRP A 61 2.13 -18.45 -0.97
C TRP A 61 2.99 -17.17 -1.01
N LEU A 62 2.38 -16.00 -1.18
CA LEU A 62 3.10 -14.72 -1.14
C LEU A 62 3.74 -14.48 0.24
N LEU A 63 3.00 -14.75 1.32
CA LEU A 63 3.48 -14.64 2.71
C LEU A 63 4.63 -15.60 3.04
N SER A 64 4.79 -16.69 2.28
CA SER A 64 5.92 -17.62 2.44
C SER A 64 7.25 -17.07 1.87
N LYS A 65 7.21 -16.09 0.96
CA LYS A 65 8.43 -15.54 0.33
C LYS A 65 9.26 -14.73 1.33
N ARG A 66 10.53 -15.07 1.53
CA ARG A 66 11.41 -14.38 2.50
C ARG A 66 11.75 -12.92 2.15
N ASN A 67 11.86 -12.60 0.87
CA ASN A 67 12.27 -11.28 0.39
C ASN A 67 11.12 -10.60 -0.37
N ARG A 68 10.01 -10.30 0.34
CA ARG A 68 8.96 -9.45 -0.22
C ARG A 68 9.42 -7.99 -0.21
N ASP A 69 9.15 -7.29 -1.30
CA ASP A 69 9.35 -5.85 -1.37
C ASP A 69 8.27 -5.10 -0.57
N LEU A 70 8.51 -3.81 -0.35
CA LEU A 70 7.60 -2.92 0.37
C LEU A 70 6.23 -2.85 -0.30
N GLU A 71 6.20 -2.74 -1.63
CA GLU A 71 4.96 -2.60 -2.39
C GLU A 71 4.05 -3.82 -2.18
N THR A 72 4.60 -5.03 -2.28
CA THR A 72 3.88 -6.26 -1.98
C THR A 72 3.37 -6.26 -0.53
N ASN A 73 4.19 -5.84 0.45
CA ASN A 73 3.77 -5.80 1.84
C ASN A 73 2.67 -4.76 2.11
N LEU A 74 2.67 -3.60 1.42
CA LEU A 74 1.61 -2.60 1.51
C LEU A 74 0.29 -3.12 0.93
N ILE A 75 0.34 -3.80 -0.21
CA ILE A 75 -0.84 -4.43 -0.82
C ILE A 75 -1.37 -5.53 0.10
N LEU A 76 -0.49 -6.41 0.60
CA LEU A 76 -0.86 -7.47 1.53
C LEU A 76 -1.48 -6.90 2.81
N LYS A 77 -0.89 -5.86 3.41
CA LYS A 77 -1.50 -5.20 4.57
C LYS A 77 -2.91 -4.72 4.24
N THR A 78 -3.10 -4.03 3.12
CA THR A 78 -4.43 -3.53 2.71
C THR A 78 -5.45 -4.66 2.57
N VAL A 79 -5.08 -5.74 1.89
CA VAL A 79 -5.95 -6.91 1.68
C VAL A 79 -6.24 -7.62 3.00
N LEU A 80 -5.23 -7.90 3.81
CA LEU A 80 -5.37 -8.62 5.09
C LEU A 80 -6.13 -7.79 6.13
N SER A 81 -5.94 -6.48 6.19
CA SER A 81 -6.72 -5.58 7.05
C SER A 81 -8.20 -5.55 6.67
N GLU A 82 -8.53 -5.89 5.43
CA GLU A 82 -9.91 -6.04 5.00
C GLU A 82 -10.47 -7.42 5.37
N ILE A 83 -9.72 -8.49 5.09
CA ILE A 83 -10.09 -9.87 5.39
C ILE A 83 -10.25 -10.08 6.91
N SER A 84 -9.47 -9.38 7.74
CA SER A 84 -9.55 -9.47 9.21
C SER A 84 -10.90 -9.01 9.78
N ARG A 85 -11.74 -8.36 8.98
CA ARG A 85 -13.09 -7.90 9.34
C ARG A 85 -14.20 -8.84 8.87
N TYR A 86 -13.85 -9.97 8.25
CA TYR A 86 -14.84 -10.93 7.76
C TYR A 86 -15.58 -11.60 8.93
N GLU A 87 -16.84 -11.98 8.71
CA GLU A 87 -17.65 -12.69 9.71
C GLU A 87 -17.12 -14.11 9.98
N ASP A 88 -16.45 -14.70 8.99
CA ASP A 88 -15.79 -15.99 9.13
C ASP A 88 -14.55 -15.85 10.02
N LYS A 89 -14.65 -16.41 11.23
CA LYS A 89 -13.62 -16.29 12.26
C LYS A 89 -12.29 -16.93 11.88
N GLU A 90 -12.30 -18.03 11.13
CA GLU A 90 -11.07 -18.71 10.73
C GLU A 90 -10.30 -17.86 9.72
N ILE A 91 -11.03 -17.32 8.73
CA ILE A 91 -10.46 -16.44 7.70
C ILE A 91 -9.97 -15.11 8.32
N ALA A 92 -10.75 -14.53 9.24
CA ALA A 92 -10.36 -13.32 9.95
C ALA A 92 -9.13 -13.53 10.84
N LEU A 93 -9.06 -14.68 11.55
CA LEU A 93 -7.91 -15.05 12.37
C LEU A 93 -6.65 -15.23 11.52
N PHE A 94 -6.75 -15.96 10.40
CA PHE A 94 -5.65 -16.10 9.44
C PHE A 94 -5.09 -14.74 9.01
N ALA A 95 -5.99 -13.79 8.69
CA ALA A 95 -5.56 -12.46 8.28
C ALA A 95 -4.87 -11.68 9.40
N ALA A 96 -5.39 -11.75 10.64
CA ALA A 96 -4.77 -11.13 11.79
C ALA A 96 -3.39 -11.72 12.12
N GLU A 97 -3.24 -13.04 12.06
CA GLU A 97 -1.96 -13.72 12.26
C GLU A 97 -0.95 -13.37 11.16
N SER A 98 -1.42 -13.26 9.91
CA SER A 98 -0.60 -12.87 8.77
C SER A 98 -0.08 -11.43 8.89
N LEU A 99 -0.92 -10.49 9.35
CA LEU A 99 -0.49 -9.12 9.66
C LEU A 99 0.60 -9.10 10.74
N ASN A 100 0.38 -9.83 11.84
CA ASN A 100 1.36 -9.96 12.92
C ASN A 100 2.68 -10.58 12.43
N ALA A 101 2.62 -11.54 11.49
CA ALA A 101 3.80 -12.16 10.92
C ALA A 101 4.63 -11.16 10.09
N ILE A 102 3.98 -10.29 9.30
CA ILE A 102 4.66 -9.22 8.57
C ILE A 102 5.37 -8.29 9.56
N GLU A 103 4.68 -7.81 10.58
CA GLU A 103 5.27 -6.92 11.60
C GLU A 103 6.45 -7.57 12.33
N LYS A 104 6.32 -8.86 12.66
CA LYS A 104 7.37 -9.62 13.34
C LYS A 104 8.64 -9.75 12.47
N ASP A 105 8.49 -9.93 11.16
CA ASP A 105 9.62 -9.97 10.22
C ASP A 105 10.39 -8.64 10.21
N TYR A 106 9.67 -7.51 10.11
CA TYR A 106 10.27 -6.18 10.19
C TYR A 106 10.97 -5.93 11.54
N ASN A 107 10.30 -6.27 12.65
CA ASN A 107 10.85 -6.11 13.99
C ASN A 107 12.12 -6.96 14.21
N SER A 108 12.15 -8.19 13.68
CA SER A 108 13.33 -9.07 13.77
C SER A 108 14.51 -8.46 13.03
N LYS A 109 14.31 -8.01 11.78
CA LYS A 109 15.37 -7.36 10.98
C LYS A 109 15.89 -6.10 11.67
N LEU A 110 15.00 -5.31 12.26
CA LEU A 110 15.36 -4.10 12.98
C LEU A 110 16.16 -4.41 14.25
N MET A 111 15.79 -5.46 15.00
CA MET A 111 16.52 -5.87 16.20
C MET A 111 17.95 -6.29 15.87
N ASP A 112 18.13 -7.10 14.82
CA ASP A 112 19.44 -7.52 14.33
C ASP A 112 20.31 -6.32 13.91
N LEU A 113 19.71 -5.32 13.27
CA LEU A 113 20.42 -4.08 12.90
C LEU A 113 20.77 -3.24 14.12
N LYS A 114 19.87 -3.11 15.09
CA LYS A 114 20.13 -2.37 16.34
C LYS A 114 21.31 -2.95 17.09
N ASP A 115 21.43 -4.27 17.16
CA ASP A 115 22.55 -4.91 17.83
C ASP A 115 23.86 -4.71 17.06
N LYS A 116 23.85 -4.79 15.72
CA LYS A 116 25.02 -4.43 14.88
C LYS A 116 25.44 -2.97 15.04
N ILE A 117 24.48 -2.05 15.14
CA ILE A 117 24.74 -0.62 15.34
C ILE A 117 25.37 -0.39 16.71
N LYS A 118 24.91 -1.06 17.77
CA LYS A 118 25.53 -0.96 19.10
C LYS A 118 26.98 -1.46 19.10
N GLU A 119 27.28 -2.52 18.34
CA GLU A 119 28.62 -3.10 18.30
C GLU A 119 29.62 -2.30 17.47
N LYS A 120 29.21 -1.88 16.26
CA LYS A 120 30.14 -1.35 15.23
C LYS A 120 29.79 0.05 14.74
N ASN A 121 28.59 0.54 15.05
CA ASN A 121 28.09 1.89 14.72
C ASN A 121 28.33 2.33 13.27
N LYS A 122 28.17 1.41 12.30
CA LYS A 122 28.41 1.69 10.88
C LYS A 122 27.25 2.48 10.27
N ALA A 123 27.58 3.48 9.44
CA ALA A 123 26.59 4.26 8.71
C ALA A 123 25.68 3.40 7.82
N ALA A 124 26.23 2.39 7.14
CA ALA A 124 25.45 1.47 6.32
C ALA A 124 24.38 0.70 7.11
N ASP A 125 24.63 0.35 8.38
CA ASP A 125 23.65 -0.32 9.23
C ASP A 125 22.58 0.67 9.73
N LYS A 126 22.96 1.93 10.03
CA LYS A 126 22.03 3.02 10.35
C LYS A 126 21.11 3.35 9.19
N ALA A 127 21.65 3.47 7.97
CA ALA A 127 20.87 3.70 6.76
C ALA A 127 19.82 2.61 6.53
N LYS A 128 20.21 1.34 6.67
CA LYS A 128 19.26 0.20 6.59
C LYS A 128 18.23 0.23 7.71
N ALA A 129 18.62 0.59 8.92
CA ALA A 129 17.66 0.71 10.03
C ALA A 129 16.66 1.84 9.78
N ALA A 130 17.13 2.98 9.26
CA ALA A 130 16.28 4.10 8.86
C ALA A 130 15.29 3.70 7.75
N GLU A 131 15.75 2.94 6.76
CA GLU A 131 14.91 2.41 5.69
C GLU A 131 13.82 1.50 6.26
N ILE A 132 14.17 0.57 7.15
CA ILE A 132 13.20 -0.31 7.81
C ILE A 132 12.18 0.49 8.63
N TYR A 133 12.64 1.49 9.39
CA TYR A 133 11.73 2.36 10.12
C TYR A 133 10.78 3.13 9.20
N TYR A 134 11.30 3.67 8.09
CA TYR A 134 10.47 4.32 7.07
C TYR A 134 9.42 3.37 6.49
N GLN A 135 9.81 2.13 6.15
CA GLN A 135 8.89 1.11 5.67
C GLN A 135 7.82 0.75 6.70
N MET A 136 8.19 0.59 7.98
CA MET A 136 7.25 0.35 9.07
C MET A 136 6.29 1.52 9.28
N ALA A 137 6.75 2.75 9.09
CA ALA A 137 5.91 3.93 9.18
C ALA A 137 4.86 3.98 8.07
N LEU A 138 5.22 3.60 6.83
CA LEU A 138 4.30 3.49 5.70
C LEU A 138 3.30 2.35 5.88
N LEU A 139 3.77 1.19 6.35
CA LEU A 139 2.88 0.10 6.70
C LEU A 139 1.85 0.58 7.72
N ASN A 140 2.24 1.31 8.76
CA ASN A 140 1.33 1.81 9.80
C ASN A 140 0.74 3.20 9.53
N SER A 141 0.57 3.57 8.25
CA SER A 141 0.05 4.88 7.84
C SER A 141 -1.38 5.18 8.31
N ASP A 142 -2.17 4.14 8.61
CA ASP A 142 -3.48 4.23 9.22
C ASP A 142 -3.44 4.64 10.70
N GLU A 143 -2.33 4.40 11.39
CA GLU A 143 -2.11 4.74 12.79
C GLU A 143 -1.13 5.90 12.93
N SER A 144 -1.66 7.13 12.91
CA SER A 144 -0.82 8.34 12.88
C SER A 144 0.23 8.42 14.00
N THR A 145 -0.08 7.91 15.19
CA THR A 145 0.86 7.92 16.33
C THR A 145 2.03 6.97 16.08
N LEU A 146 1.74 5.75 15.61
CA LEU A 146 2.73 4.73 15.36
C LEU A 146 3.58 5.06 14.13
N SER A 147 2.94 5.53 13.05
CA SER A 147 3.62 6.04 11.86
C SER A 147 4.59 7.17 12.21
N ASN A 148 4.14 8.17 12.97
CA ASN A 148 5.00 9.28 13.40
C ASN A 148 6.15 8.83 14.30
N PHE A 149 5.93 7.85 15.17
CA PHE A 149 6.99 7.26 15.98
C PHE A 149 8.09 6.68 15.08
N TYR A 150 7.72 5.82 14.13
CA TYR A 150 8.68 5.22 13.21
C TYR A 150 9.36 6.25 12.29
N MET A 151 8.65 7.27 11.81
CA MET A 151 9.27 8.36 11.03
C MET A 151 10.31 9.14 11.84
N LYS A 152 10.04 9.41 13.13
CA LYS A 152 11.01 10.07 14.02
C LYS A 152 12.24 9.19 14.25
N GLU A 153 12.05 7.89 14.45
CA GLU A 153 13.16 6.96 14.59
C GLU A 153 14.01 6.89 13.31
N ALA A 154 13.38 6.84 12.13
CA ALA A 154 14.08 6.91 10.85
C ALA A 154 14.91 8.20 10.73
N TYR A 155 14.32 9.34 11.08
CA TYR A 155 15.01 10.64 11.09
C TYR A 155 16.22 10.66 12.03
N LEU A 156 16.08 10.14 13.25
CA LEU A 156 17.19 10.06 14.21
C LEU A 156 18.33 9.18 13.71
N MET A 157 18.01 8.04 13.07
CA MET A 157 19.03 7.17 12.48
C MET A 157 19.80 7.87 11.36
N LEU A 158 19.11 8.65 10.51
CA LEU A 158 19.72 9.38 9.40
C LEU A 158 20.58 10.55 9.87
N THR A 159 20.04 11.41 10.73
CA THR A 159 20.76 12.58 11.27
C THR A 159 21.88 12.23 12.23
N GLY A 160 21.88 11.02 12.78
CA GLY A 160 22.99 10.49 13.59
C GLY A 160 24.17 9.94 12.77
N MET A 161 24.16 10.06 11.45
CA MET A 161 25.28 9.72 10.56
C MET A 161 26.21 10.92 10.34
N GLU A 162 27.43 10.67 9.85
CA GLU A 162 28.34 11.74 9.42
C GLU A 162 27.80 12.42 8.16
N ASN A 163 28.15 13.68 7.93
CA ASN A 163 27.62 14.46 6.81
C ASN A 163 27.87 13.77 5.46
N ASP A 164 29.08 13.24 5.24
CA ASP A 164 29.47 12.56 4.00
C ASP A 164 28.60 11.32 3.72
N ASP A 165 28.16 10.61 4.77
CA ASP A 165 27.26 9.46 4.64
C ASP A 165 25.82 9.89 4.30
N ILE A 166 25.38 11.04 4.81
CA ILE A 166 24.07 11.62 4.49
C ILE A 166 24.05 12.17 3.06
N GLU A 167 25.19 12.66 2.57
CA GLU A 167 25.35 13.17 1.20
C GLU A 167 25.27 12.06 0.14
N ASN A 168 25.34 10.79 0.53
CA ASN A 168 24.95 9.70 -0.35
C ASN A 168 23.52 9.94 -0.89
N ALA A 169 23.37 9.87 -2.21
CA ALA A 169 22.12 10.17 -2.91
C ALA A 169 20.92 9.38 -2.33
N ASP A 170 21.08 8.09 -2.03
CA ASP A 170 20.00 7.25 -1.52
C ASP A 170 19.57 7.66 -0.10
N ASN A 171 20.55 7.95 0.76
CA ASN A 171 20.30 8.40 2.13
C ASN A 171 19.65 9.78 2.16
N ARG A 172 20.11 10.70 1.29
CA ARG A 172 19.52 12.02 1.12
C ARG A 172 18.07 11.94 0.64
N ILE A 173 17.79 11.10 -0.36
CA ILE A 173 16.42 10.87 -0.87
C ILE A 173 15.53 10.30 0.25
N LEU A 174 16.03 9.31 1.00
CA LEU A 174 15.29 8.74 2.12
C LEU A 174 15.00 9.80 3.19
N LEU A 175 15.98 10.65 3.52
CA LEU A 175 15.80 11.76 4.47
C LEU A 175 14.73 12.74 4.00
N ILE A 176 14.74 13.13 2.72
CA ILE A 176 13.71 14.00 2.13
C ILE A 176 12.31 13.37 2.28
N LYS A 177 12.16 12.07 1.98
CA LYS A 177 10.89 11.34 2.13
C LYS A 177 10.42 11.30 3.58
N VAL A 178 11.33 11.09 4.53
CA VAL A 178 11.02 11.13 5.97
C VAL A 178 10.55 12.54 6.39
N LEU A 179 11.26 13.59 5.95
CA LEU A 179 10.90 14.98 6.26
C LEU A 179 9.55 15.39 5.67
N LEU A 180 9.24 14.95 4.45
CA LEU A 180 7.93 15.14 3.81
C LEU A 180 6.80 14.56 4.67
N ASN A 181 6.97 13.32 5.16
CA ASN A 181 5.98 12.66 6.03
C ASN A 181 5.87 13.34 7.40
N LEU A 182 6.97 13.87 7.92
CA LEU A 182 6.98 14.69 9.15
C LEU A 182 6.48 16.12 8.95
N LYS A 183 6.09 16.51 7.73
CA LYS A 183 5.65 17.86 7.35
C LYS A 183 6.69 18.95 7.55
N LEU A 184 7.98 18.58 7.54
CA LEU A 184 9.12 19.49 7.66
C LEU A 184 9.58 19.95 6.27
N TYR A 185 8.67 20.60 5.54
CA TYR A 185 8.84 20.89 4.11
C TYR A 185 10.01 21.81 3.79
N ASP A 186 10.28 22.80 4.65
CA ASP A 186 11.40 23.74 4.42
C ASP A 186 12.75 23.04 4.53
N GLN A 187 12.88 22.09 5.47
CA GLN A 187 14.08 21.27 5.62
C GLN A 187 14.25 20.30 4.44
N ALA A 188 13.14 19.71 3.98
CA ALA A 188 13.16 18.85 2.79
C ALA A 188 13.60 19.64 1.55
N GLU A 189 13.12 20.88 1.39
CA GLU A 189 13.46 21.75 0.26
C GLU A 189 14.95 22.13 0.25
N GLN A 190 15.57 22.36 1.42
CA GLN A 190 17.00 22.66 1.56
C GLN A 190 17.93 21.49 1.17
N LEU A 191 17.44 20.25 1.26
CA LEU A 191 18.23 19.05 0.97
C LEU A 191 18.10 18.59 -0.49
N LEU A 192 17.23 19.21 -1.28
CA LEU A 192 17.04 18.83 -2.67
C LEU A 192 18.33 19.08 -3.48
N PRO A 193 18.79 18.10 -4.28
CA PRO A 193 19.86 18.35 -5.23
C PRO A 193 19.38 19.34 -6.30
N GLU A 194 20.30 20.14 -6.85
CA GLU A 194 19.97 21.11 -7.89
C GLU A 194 19.62 20.47 -9.24
N HIS A 195 19.86 19.16 -9.40
CA HIS A 195 19.69 18.40 -10.63
C HIS A 195 18.23 18.16 -11.04
N LYS A 196 18.06 17.91 -12.34
CA LYS A 196 16.79 17.58 -13.02
C LYS A 196 16.04 16.42 -12.35
N GLU A 197 16.76 15.42 -11.85
CA GLU A 197 16.21 14.25 -11.16
C GLU A 197 15.43 14.60 -9.88
N SER A 198 15.66 15.78 -9.30
CA SER A 198 14.93 16.25 -8.11
C SER A 198 13.56 16.86 -8.43
N ARG A 199 13.20 17.06 -9.70
CA ARG A 199 11.97 17.77 -10.09
C ARG A 199 10.71 17.10 -9.56
N LEU A 200 10.65 15.77 -9.54
CA LEU A 200 9.53 15.03 -8.95
C LEU A 200 9.41 15.27 -7.44
N LEU A 201 10.53 15.26 -6.72
CA LEU A 201 10.55 15.57 -5.28
C LEU A 201 10.19 17.03 -5.00
N ARG A 202 10.66 17.97 -5.84
CA ARG A 202 10.26 19.40 -5.79
C ARG A 202 8.75 19.56 -5.97
N LEU A 203 8.19 18.85 -6.94
CA LEU A 203 6.77 18.86 -7.21
C LEU A 203 5.98 18.33 -6.00
N GLU A 204 6.43 17.22 -5.42
CA GLU A 204 5.83 16.62 -4.23
C GLU A 204 5.87 17.57 -3.01
N ILE A 205 7.00 18.23 -2.78
CA ILE A 205 7.15 19.26 -1.72
C ILE A 205 6.22 20.44 -1.99
N ALA A 206 6.20 20.97 -3.22
CA ALA A 206 5.36 22.11 -3.59
C ALA A 206 3.86 21.81 -3.43
N TYR A 207 3.44 20.62 -3.86
CA TYR A 207 2.08 20.11 -3.69
C TYR A 207 1.73 19.96 -2.21
N SER A 208 2.62 19.37 -1.41
CA SER A 208 2.43 19.20 0.04
C SER A 208 2.32 20.52 0.79
N LYS A 209 3.07 21.55 0.36
CA LYS A 209 2.97 22.93 0.85
C LYS A 209 1.72 23.68 0.36
N LYS A 210 0.92 23.07 -0.52
CA LYS A 210 -0.24 23.70 -1.19
C LYS A 210 0.13 24.93 -2.04
N SER A 211 1.34 24.96 -2.58
CA SER A 211 1.84 26.06 -3.42
C SER A 211 1.56 25.77 -4.90
N LEU A 212 0.33 26.04 -5.34
CA LEU A 212 -0.09 25.75 -6.72
C LEU A 212 0.73 26.48 -7.78
N ALA A 213 1.18 27.71 -7.51
CA ALA A 213 2.04 28.45 -8.43
C ALA A 213 3.39 27.74 -8.63
N LYS A 214 4.03 27.25 -7.55
CA LYS A 214 5.26 26.46 -7.67
C LYS A 214 5.03 25.15 -8.41
N VAL A 215 3.90 24.47 -8.15
CA VAL A 215 3.53 23.24 -8.87
C VAL A 215 3.40 23.51 -10.37
N GLN A 216 2.71 24.58 -10.77
CA GLN A 216 2.56 24.96 -12.17
C GLN A 216 3.91 25.22 -12.85
N ASN A 217 4.77 26.04 -12.24
CA ASN A 217 6.08 26.34 -12.80
C ASN A 217 6.91 25.05 -13.02
N ILE A 218 6.90 24.13 -12.05
CA ILE A 218 7.62 22.85 -12.18
C ILE A 218 7.04 21.99 -13.31
N LEU A 219 5.72 21.95 -13.46
CA LEU A 219 5.08 21.20 -14.55
C LEU A 219 5.35 21.82 -15.93
N GLU A 220 5.43 23.14 -16.02
CA GLU A 220 5.83 23.86 -17.24
C GLU A 220 7.29 23.55 -17.59
N ASP A 221 8.20 23.65 -16.62
CA ASP A 221 9.61 23.28 -16.79
C ASP A 221 9.77 21.82 -17.26
N MET A 222 8.95 20.89 -16.76
CA MET A 222 8.93 19.49 -17.21
C MET A 222 8.36 19.31 -18.62
N ARG A 223 7.39 20.15 -19.03
CA ARG A 223 6.77 20.06 -20.37
C ARG A 223 7.72 20.50 -21.47
N GLU A 224 8.50 21.54 -21.21
CA GLU A 224 9.45 22.11 -22.17
C GLU A 224 10.69 21.23 -22.38
N ASP A 225 10.94 20.31 -21.46
CA ASP A 225 12.10 19.42 -21.50
C ASP A 225 11.85 18.17 -22.37
N SER A 226 12.64 18.04 -23.45
CA SER A 226 12.58 16.91 -24.38
C SER A 226 13.22 15.62 -23.85
N GLU A 227 14.04 15.70 -22.80
CA GLU A 227 14.73 14.55 -22.19
C GLU A 227 14.06 14.14 -20.86
N ARG A 228 12.76 14.42 -20.68
CA ARG A 228 12.04 14.07 -19.46
C ARG A 228 11.94 12.56 -19.26
N SER A 229 11.87 12.12 -18.00
CA SER A 229 11.74 10.70 -17.66
C SER A 229 10.33 10.16 -17.93
N GLU A 230 10.16 8.84 -18.02
CA GLU A 230 8.84 8.21 -18.14
C GLU A 230 7.93 8.54 -16.94
N GLU A 231 8.50 8.69 -15.76
CA GLU A 231 7.76 9.06 -14.55
C GLU A 231 7.28 10.51 -14.62
N GLU A 232 8.11 11.44 -15.10
CA GLU A 232 7.71 12.83 -15.35
C GLU A 232 6.56 12.89 -16.38
N GLN A 233 6.62 12.07 -17.44
CA GLN A 233 5.53 11.98 -18.42
C GLN A 233 4.23 11.51 -17.78
N LYS A 234 4.25 10.46 -16.94
CA LYS A 234 3.05 9.97 -16.23
C LYS A 234 2.45 11.05 -15.33
N VAL A 235 3.29 11.80 -14.63
CA VAL A 235 2.84 12.92 -13.78
C VAL A 235 2.22 14.03 -14.62
N LEU A 236 2.84 14.41 -15.73
CA LEU A 236 2.27 15.40 -16.66
C LEU A 236 0.92 14.95 -17.23
N ASN A 237 0.79 13.67 -17.59
CA ASN A 237 -0.44 13.06 -18.08
C ASN A 237 -1.55 13.11 -17.02
N PHE A 238 -1.22 12.74 -15.78
CA PHE A 238 -2.14 12.86 -14.63
C PHE A 238 -2.65 14.29 -14.44
N TRP A 239 -1.77 15.29 -14.46
CA TRP A 239 -2.13 16.70 -14.24
C TRP A 239 -2.82 17.36 -15.44
N SER A 240 -2.61 16.85 -16.66
CA SER A 240 -3.27 17.35 -17.88
C SER A 240 -4.60 16.66 -18.18
N GLY A 241 -4.88 15.53 -17.53
CA GLY A 241 -6.04 14.70 -17.85
C GLY A 241 -5.90 13.92 -19.16
N SER A 242 -4.68 13.84 -19.72
CA SER A 242 -4.39 13.05 -20.92
C SER A 242 -4.02 11.62 -20.52
N HIS A 243 -4.71 10.63 -21.06
CA HIS A 243 -4.38 9.21 -20.92
C HIS A 243 -3.69 8.72 -22.20
N ASP A 244 -2.49 9.24 -22.46
CA ASP A 244 -1.58 8.70 -23.48
C ASP A 244 -0.52 7.81 -22.80
#